data_AF-A0A533B5G6-F1
#
_entry.id   AF-A0A533B5G6-F1
#
_cell.length_a   1.000
_cell.length_b   1.000
_cell.length_c   1.000
_cell.angle_alpha   90.00
_cell.angle_beta   90.00
_cell.angle_gamma   90.00
#
_symmetry.space_group_name_H-M   'P 1'
#
loop_
_entity.id
_entity.type
_entity.pdbx_description
1 polymer ?
#
loop_
_entity_poly.entity_id
_entity_poly.type
_entity_poly.pdbx_seq_one_letter_code
_entity_poly.pdbx_strand_id
1 'polypeptide(L)'
;MHYVRHRVRPRSVAIVVGIVCASLATLAIWNVSAFRKPSPPHGPITQAANKLREGLGSEVHFATANSSAEEIRGSVESVAQFIAARSGLGMSEETKKRLAAMEQQTLKGGHARIGIGELTNALTDTLVERMSTLKDRDIEFAGAALKVNADGGVMLRANGKFYATPERFEEQAKAFRDQATKSDKLFRSGVHAVLKDEVRDRIGFLNEGMPEQFGNPPGLGLSPLQAVLVAYSVAADDHLDFSQRELEKIVKSPASIKGGPKGRIPQNGRAYGPFGRLFSTPVNLLFNKKTVGGLLDRLEKGGS
;
A
#
# COMPACT_ATOMS: atom_id res chain seq x y z
N MET A 1 -16.23 -31.94 41.89
CA MET A 1 -16.38 -31.28 40.57
C MET A 1 -15.19 -30.33 40.39
N HIS A 2 -14.15 -30.71 39.63
CA HIS A 2 -12.90 -29.93 39.56
C HIS A 2 -12.97 -28.86 38.47
N TYR A 3 -12.92 -27.58 38.87
CA TYR A 3 -12.70 -26.47 37.94
C TYR A 3 -11.21 -26.39 37.57
N VAL A 4 -10.84 -26.92 36.41
CA VAL A 4 -9.49 -26.77 35.85
C VAL A 4 -9.32 -25.33 35.35
N ARG A 5 -8.63 -24.49 36.16
CA ARG A 5 -8.15 -23.17 35.71
C ARG A 5 -7.06 -23.36 34.65
N HIS A 6 -7.44 -23.34 33.37
CA HIS A 6 -6.48 -23.22 32.29
C HIS A 6 -5.78 -21.85 32.34
N ARG A 7 -4.52 -21.84 32.77
CA ARG A 7 -3.61 -20.70 32.60
C ARG A 7 -3.36 -20.47 31.11
N VAL A 8 -4.06 -19.50 30.52
CA VAL A 8 -3.73 -18.98 29.18
C VAL A 8 -2.37 -18.27 29.29
N ARG A 9 -1.34 -18.80 28.60
CA ARG A 9 0.00 -18.21 28.58
C ARG A 9 0.05 -17.01 27.61
N PRO A 10 0.68 -15.88 27.96
CA PRO A 10 0.68 -14.67 27.14
C PRO A 10 1.75 -14.72 26.03
N ARG A 11 1.50 -15.43 24.93
CA ARG A 11 2.42 -15.51 23.77
C ARG A 11 1.68 -15.62 22.42
N SER A 12 0.98 -14.58 21.99
CA SER A 12 0.31 -14.54 20.68
C SER A 12 0.18 -13.10 20.16
N VAL A 13 1.30 -12.38 20.06
CA VAL A 13 1.32 -10.91 19.96
C VAL A 13 1.83 -10.35 18.62
N ALA A 14 2.29 -11.12 17.62
CA ALA A 14 3.27 -10.57 16.66
C ALA A 14 2.96 -10.40 15.12
N ILE A 15 1.72 -10.42 14.62
CA ILE A 15 1.40 -10.64 13.17
C ILE A 15 1.41 -9.42 12.22
N VAL A 16 1.17 -8.20 12.72
CA VAL A 16 0.76 -7.02 11.94
C VAL A 16 1.87 -6.39 11.12
N VAL A 17 3.02 -6.11 11.72
CA VAL A 17 3.98 -5.22 11.06
C VAL A 17 4.50 -5.88 9.80
N GLY A 18 4.69 -7.19 9.82
CA GLY A 18 3.76 -8.06 9.08
C GLY A 18 3.22 -7.61 7.70
N ILE A 19 1.93 -7.46 7.41
CA ILE A 19 1.49 -7.07 6.04
C ILE A 19 1.74 -5.57 5.75
N VAL A 20 2.28 -4.88 6.74
CA VAL A 20 2.96 -3.59 6.64
C VAL A 20 4.48 -3.80 6.32
N CYS A 21 4.93 -5.06 6.09
CA CYS A 21 6.31 -5.62 5.98
C CYS A 21 6.47 -7.07 5.35
N ALA A 22 6.32 -8.22 6.07
CA ALA A 22 6.18 -9.61 5.49
C ALA A 22 4.98 -10.55 5.84
N SER A 23 4.20 -10.28 6.88
CA SER A 23 3.53 -11.26 7.79
C SER A 23 4.48 -12.21 8.52
N LEU A 24 4.05 -12.74 9.68
CA LEU A 24 4.77 -13.82 10.37
C LEU A 24 4.60 -15.17 9.66
N ALA A 25 5.41 -15.41 8.64
CA ALA A 25 5.87 -16.76 8.32
C ALA A 25 7.28 -16.90 8.90
N THR A 26 7.65 -17.90 9.70
CA THR A 26 7.28 -19.32 9.58
C THR A 26 7.12 -20.09 10.91
N LEU A 27 7.12 -19.42 12.07
CA LEU A 27 7.16 -20.07 13.41
C LEU A 27 5.87 -19.99 14.23
N ALA A 28 4.75 -20.35 13.61
CA ALA A 28 3.73 -21.15 14.28
C ALA A 28 3.25 -22.21 13.27
N ILE A 29 3.88 -23.38 13.31
CA ILE A 29 3.47 -24.53 12.51
C ILE A 29 2.04 -24.91 12.95
N TRP A 30 1.11 -24.91 11.99
CA TRP A 30 -0.34 -25.24 12.07
C TRP A 30 -1.34 -24.13 12.48
N ASN A 31 -2.54 -24.22 11.86
CA ASN A 31 -3.82 -23.53 12.11
C ASN A 31 -4.03 -22.10 11.58
N VAL A 32 -4.15 -21.96 10.26
CA VAL A 32 -4.50 -20.70 9.55
C VAL A 32 -6.03 -20.53 9.30
N SER A 33 -6.86 -21.51 9.65
CA SER A 33 -8.31 -21.50 9.39
C SER A 33 -9.14 -20.54 10.27
N ALA A 34 -8.61 -20.07 11.39
CA ALA A 34 -9.41 -19.42 12.45
C ALA A 34 -9.65 -17.89 12.28
N PHE A 35 -8.93 -17.19 11.40
CA PHE A 35 -8.94 -15.71 11.35
C PHE A 35 -9.30 -15.09 9.99
N ARG A 36 -9.66 -15.88 8.97
CA ARG A 36 -10.30 -15.35 7.77
C ARG A 36 -11.77 -15.04 8.07
N LYS A 37 -12.05 -13.85 8.62
CA LYS A 37 -13.33 -13.20 8.28
C LYS A 37 -13.32 -12.97 6.77
N PRO A 38 -14.36 -13.37 6.02
CA PRO A 38 -14.44 -12.99 4.61
C PRO A 38 -14.39 -11.46 4.53
N SER A 39 -13.65 -10.93 3.55
CA SER A 39 -13.77 -9.51 3.20
C SER A 39 -15.26 -9.23 2.99
N PRO A 40 -15.82 -8.11 3.47
CA PRO A 40 -17.19 -7.74 3.10
C PRO A 40 -17.28 -7.77 1.57
N PRO A 41 -18.34 -8.35 0.99
CA PRO A 41 -18.46 -8.38 -0.46
C PRO A 41 -18.38 -6.95 -0.97
N HIS A 42 -17.53 -6.74 -1.98
CA HIS A 42 -17.63 -5.52 -2.76
C HIS A 42 -19.09 -5.40 -3.24
N GLY A 43 -19.60 -4.17 -3.35
CA GLY A 43 -20.89 -3.94 -4.00
C GLY A 43 -20.88 -4.56 -5.41
N PRO A 44 -22.06 -4.72 -6.06
CA PRO A 44 -22.13 -5.29 -7.40
C PRO A 44 -21.05 -4.65 -8.30
N ILE A 45 -20.31 -5.47 -9.06
CA ILE A 45 -19.02 -5.10 -9.69
C ILE A 45 -19.09 -3.74 -10.43
N THR A 46 -20.23 -3.46 -11.06
CA THR A 46 -20.57 -2.18 -11.69
C THR A 46 -20.42 -0.96 -10.78
N GLN A 47 -20.83 -1.04 -9.51
CA GLN A 47 -20.69 0.05 -8.54
C GLN A 47 -19.23 0.29 -8.14
N ALA A 48 -18.42 -0.77 -8.02
CA ALA A 48 -16.99 -0.64 -7.74
C ALA A 48 -16.24 -0.03 -8.94
N ALA A 49 -16.54 -0.50 -10.15
CA ALA A 49 -16.01 0.05 -11.39
C ALA A 49 -16.36 1.53 -11.57
N ASN A 50 -17.62 1.92 -11.32
CA ASN A 50 -18.05 3.32 -11.42
C ASN A 50 -17.27 4.22 -10.44
N LYS A 51 -17.12 3.83 -9.18
CA LYS A 51 -16.35 4.60 -8.20
C LYS A 51 -14.86 4.72 -8.54
N LEU A 52 -14.28 3.69 -9.18
CA LEU A 52 -12.89 3.76 -9.65
C LEU A 52 -12.75 4.73 -10.83
N ARG A 53 -13.74 4.77 -11.74
CA ARG A 53 -13.81 5.76 -12.83
C ARG A 53 -14.07 7.18 -12.32
N GLU A 54 -14.89 7.33 -11.29
CA GLU A 54 -15.14 8.62 -10.61
C GLU A 54 -13.88 9.11 -9.86
N GLY A 55 -13.12 8.20 -9.25
CA GLY A 55 -11.80 8.49 -8.68
C GLY A 55 -10.71 8.54 -9.75
N LEU A 56 -9.88 7.49 -9.78
CA LEU A 56 -8.74 7.38 -10.67
C LEU A 56 -9.02 7.76 -12.13
N GLY A 57 -10.15 7.31 -12.69
CA GLY A 57 -10.48 7.55 -14.10
C GLY A 57 -10.86 8.99 -14.48
N SER A 58 -11.16 9.86 -13.50
CA SER A 58 -11.50 11.27 -13.76
C SER A 58 -10.40 12.24 -13.35
N GLU A 59 -9.50 11.83 -12.47
CA GLU A 59 -8.46 12.67 -11.88
C GLU A 59 -7.04 12.36 -12.39
N VAL A 60 -6.82 11.20 -13.05
CA VAL A 60 -5.54 10.81 -13.62
C VAL A 60 -5.65 10.57 -15.12
N HIS A 61 -4.69 11.10 -15.87
CA HIS A 61 -4.53 10.83 -17.30
C HIS A 61 -3.34 9.91 -17.53
N PHE A 62 -3.52 8.79 -18.23
CA PHE A 62 -2.44 7.90 -18.64
C PHE A 62 -2.02 8.18 -20.08
N ALA A 63 -0.72 8.38 -20.30
CA ALA A 63 -0.15 8.52 -21.64
C ALA A 63 -0.21 7.20 -22.42
N THR A 64 -0.20 7.31 -23.74
CA THR A 64 -0.27 6.17 -24.68
C THR A 64 1.00 6.08 -25.53
N ALA A 65 1.14 5.02 -26.33
CA ALA A 65 2.28 4.84 -27.24
C ALA A 65 2.48 6.01 -28.23
N ASN A 66 1.41 6.74 -28.56
CA ASN A 66 1.44 7.88 -29.48
C ASN A 66 1.63 9.24 -28.77
N SER A 67 1.71 9.26 -27.44
CA SER A 67 1.81 10.50 -26.67
C SER A 67 3.19 11.17 -26.80
N SER A 68 3.16 12.50 -26.86
CA SER A 68 4.33 13.38 -26.81
C SER A 68 5.06 13.29 -25.46
N ALA A 69 6.30 13.81 -25.41
CA ALA A 69 7.08 13.87 -24.18
C ALA A 69 6.43 14.79 -23.12
N GLU A 70 5.69 15.79 -23.56
CA GLU A 70 4.88 16.72 -22.78
C GLU A 70 3.69 16.00 -22.14
N GLU A 71 2.93 15.21 -22.90
CA GLU A 71 1.79 14.43 -22.40
C GLU A 71 2.24 13.35 -21.41
N ILE A 72 3.38 12.68 -21.67
CA ILE A 72 3.96 11.71 -20.72
C ILE A 72 4.35 12.39 -19.40
N ARG A 73 4.93 13.61 -19.45
CA ARG A 73 5.19 14.42 -18.25
C ARG A 73 3.90 14.82 -17.53
N GLY A 74 2.87 15.26 -18.27
CA GLY A 74 1.56 15.61 -17.71
C GLY A 74 0.86 14.41 -17.06
N SER A 75 1.02 13.21 -17.63
CA SER A 75 0.52 11.96 -17.06
C SER A 75 1.16 11.66 -15.71
N VAL A 76 2.49 11.71 -15.61
CA VAL A 76 3.23 11.54 -14.34
C VAL A 76 2.84 12.61 -13.32
N GLU A 77 2.67 13.86 -13.74
CA GLU A 77 2.21 14.94 -12.87
C GLU A 77 0.80 14.68 -12.32
N SER A 78 -0.14 14.21 -13.14
CA SER A 78 -1.50 13.89 -12.68
C SER A 78 -1.53 12.80 -11.60
N VAL A 79 -0.72 11.74 -11.76
CA VAL A 79 -0.54 10.70 -10.73
C VAL A 79 0.09 11.25 -9.45
N ALA A 80 1.11 12.10 -9.58
CA ALA A 80 1.76 12.72 -8.42
C ALA A 80 0.79 13.63 -7.64
N GLN A 81 -0.04 14.41 -8.34
CA GLN A 81 -1.07 15.27 -7.74
C GLN A 81 -2.19 14.44 -7.09
N PHE A 82 -2.67 13.38 -7.74
CA PHE A 82 -3.67 12.46 -7.20
C PHE A 82 -3.20 11.80 -5.89
N ILE A 83 -1.97 11.28 -5.87
CA ILE A 83 -1.34 10.72 -4.66
C ILE A 83 -1.20 11.79 -3.56
N ALA A 84 -0.74 13.00 -3.90
CA ALA A 84 -0.56 14.09 -2.96
C ALA A 84 -1.88 14.62 -2.36
N ALA A 85 -2.96 14.64 -3.14
CA ALA A 85 -4.30 15.01 -2.66
C ALA A 85 -4.83 13.99 -1.64
N ARG A 86 -4.72 12.70 -1.97
CA ARG A 86 -5.29 11.59 -1.18
C ARG A 86 -4.50 11.29 0.11
N SER A 87 -3.17 11.36 0.05
CA SER A 87 -2.26 10.94 1.14
C SER A 87 -1.30 12.01 1.65
N GLY A 88 -1.04 13.06 0.86
CA GLY A 88 -0.06 14.10 1.20
C GLY A 88 1.38 13.78 0.83
N LEU A 89 1.61 12.66 0.15
CA LEU A 89 2.93 12.27 -0.31
C LEU A 89 3.26 13.02 -1.61
N GLY A 90 4.22 13.94 -1.54
CA GLY A 90 4.76 14.60 -2.73
C GLY A 90 5.79 13.73 -3.44
N MET A 91 5.75 13.71 -4.77
CA MET A 91 6.80 13.12 -5.61
C MET A 91 7.80 14.23 -6.00
N SER A 92 9.10 14.02 -5.82
CA SER A 92 10.10 15.05 -6.15
C SER A 92 10.28 15.19 -7.66
N GLU A 93 10.73 16.37 -8.13
CA GLU A 93 10.94 16.63 -9.56
C GLU A 93 11.89 15.62 -10.22
N GLU A 94 12.92 15.16 -9.50
CA GLU A 94 13.84 14.15 -10.03
C GLU A 94 13.17 12.78 -10.17
N THR A 95 12.30 12.40 -9.22
CA THR A 95 11.49 11.18 -9.32
C THR A 95 10.49 11.28 -10.47
N LYS A 96 9.78 12.41 -10.62
CA LYS A 96 8.85 12.64 -11.74
C LYS A 96 9.57 12.59 -13.09
N LYS A 97 10.71 13.28 -13.23
CA LYS A 97 11.53 13.27 -14.46
C LYS A 97 12.01 11.87 -14.82
N ARG A 98 12.48 11.09 -13.83
CA ARG A 98 12.92 9.70 -14.06
C ARG A 98 11.75 8.80 -14.47
N LEU A 99 10.63 8.90 -13.75
CA LEU A 99 9.44 8.10 -14.05
C LEU A 99 8.90 8.40 -15.45
N ALA A 100 8.89 9.67 -15.88
CA ALA A 100 8.52 10.06 -17.24
C ALA A 100 9.47 9.51 -18.31
N ALA A 101 10.78 9.40 -18.02
CA ALA A 101 11.75 8.79 -18.93
C ALA A 101 11.53 7.27 -19.08
N MET A 102 11.34 6.56 -17.97
CA MET A 102 11.01 5.13 -17.96
C MET A 102 9.69 4.86 -18.70
N GLU A 103 8.65 5.65 -18.40
CA GLU A 103 7.34 5.57 -19.05
C GLU A 103 7.47 5.79 -20.56
N GLN A 104 8.24 6.80 -21.00
CA GLN A 104 8.50 7.06 -22.41
C GLN A 104 9.20 5.90 -23.12
N GLN A 105 10.17 5.25 -22.47
CA GLN A 105 10.87 4.10 -23.05
C GLN A 105 9.93 2.89 -23.18
N THR A 106 9.16 2.55 -22.14
CA THR A 106 8.17 1.46 -22.18
C THR A 106 7.07 1.72 -23.21
N LEU A 107 6.50 2.93 -23.26
CA LEU A 107 5.45 3.29 -24.23
C LEU A 107 5.93 3.26 -25.68
N LYS A 108 7.21 3.52 -25.94
CA LYS A 108 7.85 3.42 -27.27
C LYS A 108 8.40 2.02 -27.58
N GLY A 109 8.17 1.03 -26.72
CA GLY A 109 8.65 -0.36 -26.91
C GLY A 109 10.16 -0.55 -26.70
N GLY A 110 10.85 0.43 -26.11
CA GLY A 110 12.28 0.33 -25.77
C GLY A 110 12.57 -0.49 -24.51
N HIS A 111 11.57 -0.68 -23.63
CA HIS A 111 11.62 -1.58 -22.49
C HIS A 111 10.33 -2.40 -22.38
N ALA A 112 10.43 -3.57 -21.76
CA ALA A 112 9.26 -4.38 -21.45
C ALA A 112 8.33 -3.65 -20.45
N ARG A 113 7.07 -4.04 -20.45
CA ARG A 113 6.11 -3.69 -19.40
C ARG A 113 6.30 -4.62 -18.20
N ILE A 114 6.09 -4.09 -17.01
CA ILE A 114 6.39 -4.73 -15.72
C ILE A 114 5.36 -5.82 -15.42
N GLY A 115 5.80 -7.06 -15.29
CA GLY A 115 4.98 -8.19 -14.85
C GLY A 115 4.59 -8.10 -13.37
N ILE A 116 3.48 -8.76 -12.99
CA ILE A 116 3.03 -8.83 -11.58
C ILE A 116 4.14 -9.40 -10.67
N GLY A 117 4.89 -10.40 -11.16
CA GLY A 117 6.02 -10.99 -10.43
C GLY A 117 7.21 -10.04 -10.26
N GLU A 118 7.52 -9.23 -11.27
CA GLU A 118 8.57 -8.20 -11.20
C GLU A 118 8.20 -7.11 -10.21
N LEU A 119 6.98 -6.56 -10.28
CA LEU A 119 6.48 -5.58 -9.32
C LEU A 119 6.48 -6.15 -7.89
N THR A 120 6.06 -7.41 -7.71
CA THR A 120 6.07 -8.06 -6.40
C THR A 120 7.49 -8.23 -5.85
N ASN A 121 8.45 -8.63 -6.68
CA ASN A 121 9.87 -8.71 -6.29
C ASN A 121 10.44 -7.33 -5.97
N ALA A 122 10.21 -6.33 -6.83
CA ALA A 122 10.69 -4.98 -6.63
C ALA A 122 10.15 -4.35 -5.34
N LEU A 123 8.86 -4.55 -5.03
CA LEU A 123 8.26 -4.14 -3.76
C LEU A 123 8.81 -4.93 -2.57
N THR A 124 9.00 -6.25 -2.71
CA THR A 124 9.61 -7.10 -1.66
C THR A 124 10.99 -6.59 -1.28
N ASP A 125 11.86 -6.40 -2.26
CA ASP A 125 13.25 -5.99 -2.02
C ASP A 125 13.34 -4.55 -1.51
N THR A 126 12.45 -3.67 -1.98
CA THR A 126 12.33 -2.29 -1.48
C THR A 126 11.86 -2.27 -0.01
N LEU A 127 10.87 -3.10 0.33
CA LEU A 127 10.31 -3.18 1.69
C LEU A 127 11.30 -3.78 2.68
N VAL A 128 12.01 -4.85 2.32
CA VAL A 128 13.06 -5.44 3.15
C VAL A 128 14.22 -4.46 3.38
N GLU A 129 14.71 -3.79 2.34
CA GLU A 129 15.75 -2.75 2.49
C GLU A 129 15.27 -1.55 3.32
N ARG A 130 14.03 -1.12 3.12
CA ARG A 130 13.50 0.00 3.89
C ARG A 130 13.35 -0.36 5.36
N MET A 131 12.90 -1.57 5.65
CA MET A 131 12.70 -2.04 7.02
C MET A 131 13.99 -2.27 7.79
N SER A 132 15.04 -2.85 7.16
CA SER A 132 16.35 -2.98 7.81
C SER A 132 17.01 -1.64 8.14
N THR A 133 16.55 -0.55 7.52
CA THR A 133 17.07 0.81 7.72
C THR A 133 16.17 1.73 8.59
N LEU A 134 15.08 1.22 9.18
CA LEU A 134 14.25 2.00 10.11
C LEU A 134 14.89 2.16 11.49
N LYS A 135 14.79 3.38 12.04
CA LYS A 135 15.14 3.67 13.43
C LYS A 135 13.92 3.53 14.34
N ASP A 136 14.13 3.34 15.64
CA ASP A 136 13.06 3.26 16.65
C ASP A 136 12.08 4.45 16.55
N ARG A 137 12.60 5.68 16.42
CA ARG A 137 11.78 6.89 16.20
C ARG A 137 10.88 6.84 14.94
N ASP A 138 11.31 6.13 13.90
CA ASP A 138 10.55 6.03 12.64
C ASP A 138 9.38 5.05 12.83
N ILE A 139 9.60 4.01 13.63
CA ILE A 139 8.61 3.02 14.07
C ILE A 139 7.60 3.64 15.05
N GLU A 140 8.06 4.41 16.03
CA GLU A 140 7.23 5.13 17.00
C GLU A 140 6.37 6.19 16.31
N PHE A 141 6.94 6.93 15.35
CA PHE A 141 6.15 7.82 14.49
C PHE A 141 5.05 7.05 13.72
N ALA A 142 5.38 5.88 13.17
CA ALA A 142 4.40 5.05 12.47
C ALA A 142 3.27 4.57 13.39
N GLY A 143 3.59 4.14 14.62
CA GLY A 143 2.61 3.75 15.62
C GLY A 143 1.70 4.91 16.02
N ALA A 144 2.28 6.10 16.23
CA ALA A 144 1.54 7.32 16.54
C ALA A 144 0.67 7.83 15.37
N ALA A 145 1.04 7.54 14.12
CA ALA A 145 0.25 7.90 12.94
C ALA A 145 -1.06 7.10 12.82
N LEU A 146 -1.12 5.87 13.35
CA LEU A 146 -2.27 4.98 13.20
C LEU A 146 -3.52 5.53 13.92
N LYS A 147 -4.69 5.23 13.34
CA LYS A 147 -5.99 5.56 13.92
C LYS A 147 -6.33 4.55 15.01
N VAL A 148 -6.49 5.01 16.25
CA VAL A 148 -6.89 4.17 17.38
C VAL A 148 -8.41 4.14 17.48
N ASN A 149 -8.95 2.93 17.60
CA ASN A 149 -10.36 2.64 17.78
C ASN A 149 -10.81 2.90 19.23
N ALA A 150 -12.12 2.89 19.48
CA ALA A 150 -12.69 3.10 20.82
C ALA A 150 -12.29 2.02 21.84
N ASP A 151 -11.88 0.83 21.40
CA ASP A 151 -11.37 -0.28 22.20
C ASP A 151 -9.83 -0.25 22.39
N GLY A 152 -9.17 0.83 21.95
CA GLY A 152 -7.75 1.10 22.21
C GLY A 152 -6.75 0.45 21.26
N GLY A 153 -7.21 -0.37 20.30
CA GLY A 153 -6.34 -0.91 19.26
C GLY A 153 -6.42 -0.18 17.93
N VAL A 154 -5.62 -0.64 16.99
CA VAL A 154 -5.42 -0.08 15.65
C VAL A 154 -5.86 -1.10 14.60
N MET A 155 -6.61 -0.63 13.60
CA MET A 155 -6.88 -1.39 12.37
C MET A 155 -5.77 -1.11 11.37
N LEU A 156 -5.21 -2.17 10.78
CA LEU A 156 -3.99 -2.04 9.99
C LEU A 156 -4.19 -2.39 8.52
N ARG A 157 -5.43 -2.76 8.16
CA ARG A 157 -5.97 -2.72 6.80
C ARG A 157 -7.40 -2.16 6.82
N ALA A 158 -7.75 -1.41 5.78
CA ALA A 158 -9.07 -0.80 5.58
C ALA A 158 -10.18 -1.85 5.44
N ASN A 159 -9.84 -3.05 4.96
CA ASN A 159 -10.73 -4.21 4.89
C ASN A 159 -11.02 -4.88 6.26
N GLY A 160 -10.54 -4.31 7.37
CA GLY A 160 -10.76 -4.83 8.73
C GLY A 160 -9.93 -6.04 9.10
N LYS A 161 -8.97 -6.45 8.26
CA LYS A 161 -7.96 -7.47 8.61
C LYS A 161 -6.84 -6.84 9.43
N PHE A 162 -6.22 -7.66 10.27
CA PHE A 162 -5.07 -7.34 11.12
C PHE A 162 -5.35 -6.22 12.14
N TYR A 163 -5.42 -6.63 13.41
CA TYR A 163 -5.68 -5.78 14.57
C TYR A 163 -4.57 -5.98 15.61
N ALA A 164 -4.15 -4.89 16.23
CA ALA A 164 -3.18 -4.88 17.33
C ALA A 164 -3.45 -3.71 18.27
N THR A 165 -2.77 -3.66 19.43
CA THR A 165 -2.58 -2.39 20.15
C THR A 165 -1.40 -1.63 19.54
N PRO A 166 -1.24 -0.31 19.78
CA PRO A 166 -0.07 0.44 19.31
C PRO A 166 1.27 -0.14 19.79
N GLU A 167 1.32 -0.60 21.05
CA GLU A 167 2.52 -1.15 21.68
C GLU A 167 2.88 -2.50 21.03
N ARG A 168 1.85 -3.30 20.74
CA ARG A 168 1.94 -4.54 19.97
C ARG A 168 2.38 -4.31 18.52
N PHE A 169 2.04 -3.18 17.91
CA PHE A 169 2.56 -2.78 16.60
C PHE A 169 4.05 -2.45 16.70
N GLU A 170 4.47 -1.60 17.65
CA GLU A 170 5.88 -1.21 17.79
C GLU A 170 6.82 -2.39 18.07
N GLU A 171 6.44 -3.32 18.95
CA GLU A 171 7.19 -4.55 19.26
C GLU A 171 7.50 -5.35 17.97
N GLN A 172 6.48 -5.52 17.14
CA GLN A 172 6.59 -6.25 15.88
C GLN A 172 7.41 -5.52 14.82
N ALA A 173 7.35 -4.19 14.78
CA ALA A 173 8.12 -3.40 13.84
C ALA A 173 9.62 -3.52 14.12
N LYS A 174 9.99 -3.49 15.41
CA LYS A 174 11.36 -3.71 15.86
C LYS A 174 11.79 -5.14 15.54
N ALA A 175 10.99 -6.15 15.89
CA ALA A 175 11.24 -7.54 15.51
C ALA A 175 11.36 -7.76 13.99
N PHE A 176 10.58 -7.04 13.18
CA PHE A 176 10.63 -7.12 11.73
C PHE A 176 11.94 -6.57 11.17
N ARG A 177 12.32 -5.34 11.55
CA ARG A 177 13.60 -4.74 11.18
C ARG A 177 14.74 -5.70 11.52
N ASP A 178 14.72 -6.26 12.73
CA ASP A 178 15.80 -7.11 13.23
C ASP A 178 15.91 -8.45 12.45
N GLN A 179 14.84 -8.90 11.79
CA GLN A 179 14.85 -10.00 10.82
C GLN A 179 15.30 -9.53 9.42
N ALA A 180 14.84 -8.36 8.95
CA ALA A 180 15.23 -7.78 7.67
C ALA A 180 16.75 -7.50 7.59
N THR A 181 17.34 -7.01 8.68
CA THR A 181 18.78 -6.75 8.82
C THR A 181 19.63 -8.02 8.68
N LYS A 182 19.06 -9.21 8.96
CA LYS A 182 19.76 -10.50 8.82
C LYS A 182 19.72 -11.08 7.40
N SER A 183 19.01 -10.41 6.47
CA SER A 183 18.83 -10.86 5.07
C SER A 183 18.33 -12.32 4.94
N ASP A 184 17.44 -12.72 5.85
CA ASP A 184 16.89 -14.08 5.89
C ASP A 184 16.04 -14.38 4.63
N LYS A 185 16.37 -15.47 3.93
CA LYS A 185 15.70 -15.88 2.69
C LYS A 185 14.27 -16.37 2.92
N LEU A 186 13.99 -17.06 4.03
CA LEU A 186 12.65 -17.54 4.38
C LEU A 186 11.75 -16.36 4.71
N PHE A 187 12.29 -15.40 5.45
CA PHE A 187 11.65 -14.12 5.75
C PHE A 187 11.29 -13.33 4.48
N ARG A 188 12.26 -13.12 3.55
CA ARG A 188 11.99 -12.49 2.24
C ARG A 188 10.92 -13.26 1.45
N SER A 189 10.92 -14.59 1.53
CA SER A 189 9.92 -15.43 0.86
C SER A 189 8.52 -15.24 1.46
N GLY A 190 8.42 -15.03 2.78
CA GLY A 190 7.20 -14.60 3.46
C GLY A 190 6.70 -13.24 2.96
N VAL A 191 7.59 -12.25 2.85
CA VAL A 191 7.28 -10.91 2.29
C VAL A 191 6.66 -11.04 0.91
N HIS A 192 7.35 -11.79 0.05
CA HIS A 192 6.95 -11.96 -1.32
C HIS A 192 5.58 -12.64 -1.44
N ALA A 193 5.31 -13.68 -0.65
CA ALA A 193 4.02 -14.36 -0.66
C ALA A 193 2.86 -13.42 -0.31
N VAL A 194 3.05 -12.57 0.70
CA VAL A 194 2.08 -11.54 1.09
C VAL A 194 1.88 -10.49 0.01
N LEU A 195 2.96 -9.87 -0.47
CA LEU A 195 2.86 -8.80 -1.45
C LEU A 195 2.28 -9.32 -2.77
N LYS A 196 2.54 -10.59 -3.13
CA LYS A 196 1.97 -11.22 -4.32
C LYS A 196 0.44 -11.21 -4.30
N ASP A 197 -0.16 -11.61 -3.18
CA ASP A 197 -1.62 -11.63 -3.06
C ASP A 197 -2.18 -10.19 -3.09
N GLU A 198 -1.59 -9.25 -2.35
CA GLU A 198 -2.06 -7.86 -2.32
C GLU A 198 -1.91 -7.13 -3.66
N VAL A 199 -0.78 -7.30 -4.35
CA VAL A 199 -0.54 -6.73 -5.68
C VAL A 199 -1.46 -7.38 -6.72
N ARG A 200 -1.65 -8.70 -6.68
CA ARG A 200 -2.57 -9.39 -7.60
C ARG A 200 -4.02 -8.94 -7.38
N ASP A 201 -4.48 -8.92 -6.14
CA ASP A 201 -5.85 -8.53 -5.80
C ASP A 201 -6.08 -7.05 -6.16
N ARG A 202 -5.08 -6.17 -5.99
CA ARG A 202 -5.18 -4.77 -6.43
C ARG A 202 -5.21 -4.62 -7.95
N ILE A 203 -4.35 -5.33 -8.68
CA ILE A 203 -4.36 -5.31 -10.15
C ILE A 203 -5.67 -5.90 -10.68
N GLY A 204 -6.18 -6.99 -10.10
CA GLY A 204 -7.49 -7.55 -10.47
C GLY A 204 -8.62 -6.51 -10.36
N PHE A 205 -8.69 -5.81 -9.22
CA PHE A 205 -9.64 -4.72 -9.00
C PHE A 205 -9.53 -3.58 -10.03
N LEU A 206 -8.30 -3.17 -10.39
CA LEU A 206 -8.06 -2.13 -11.40
C LEU A 206 -8.42 -2.61 -12.81
N ASN A 207 -8.10 -3.87 -13.15
CA ASN A 207 -8.43 -4.48 -14.44
C ASN A 207 -9.95 -4.62 -14.63
N GLU A 208 -10.68 -4.98 -13.58
CA GLU A 208 -12.14 -5.10 -13.60
C GLU A 208 -12.84 -3.73 -13.74
N GLY A 209 -12.34 -2.70 -13.04
CA GLY A 209 -12.96 -1.38 -13.03
C GLY A 209 -12.54 -0.45 -14.19
N MET A 210 -11.31 -0.56 -14.67
CA MET A 210 -10.72 0.25 -15.74
C MET A 210 -9.95 -0.63 -16.76
N PRO A 211 -10.62 -1.58 -17.44
CA PRO A 211 -9.98 -2.49 -18.39
C PRO A 211 -9.29 -1.75 -19.55
N GLU A 212 -9.77 -0.56 -19.92
CA GLU A 212 -9.16 0.27 -20.95
C GLU A 212 -7.77 0.83 -20.58
N GLN A 213 -7.41 0.86 -19.29
CA GLN A 213 -6.09 1.29 -18.79
C GLN A 213 -5.24 0.12 -18.27
N PHE A 214 -5.86 -0.79 -17.50
CA PHE A 214 -5.15 -1.86 -16.79
C PHE A 214 -5.43 -3.27 -17.35
N GLY A 215 -6.52 -3.45 -18.10
CA GLY A 215 -6.96 -4.71 -18.72
C GLY A 215 -6.14 -5.14 -19.94
N ASN A 216 -4.83 -4.84 -19.95
CA ASN A 216 -3.88 -5.38 -20.91
C ASN A 216 -4.04 -6.91 -21.00
N PRO A 217 -3.96 -7.50 -22.21
CA PRO A 217 -4.02 -8.95 -22.37
C PRO A 217 -3.08 -9.68 -21.40
N PRO A 218 -3.48 -10.83 -20.82
CA PRO A 218 -2.68 -11.54 -19.82
C PRO A 218 -1.23 -11.75 -20.27
N GLY A 219 -0.29 -11.14 -19.55
CA GLY A 219 1.14 -11.17 -19.88
C GLY A 219 1.73 -9.85 -20.40
N LEU A 220 0.91 -8.86 -20.80
CA LEU A 220 1.41 -7.56 -21.29
C LEU A 220 1.81 -6.56 -20.18
N GLY A 221 1.64 -6.88 -18.90
CA GLY A 221 2.20 -6.11 -17.78
C GLY A 221 1.67 -4.68 -17.59
N LEU A 222 2.30 -3.96 -16.66
CA LEU A 222 2.03 -2.56 -16.31
C LEU A 222 3.09 -1.63 -16.91
N SER A 223 2.74 -0.38 -17.18
CA SER A 223 3.78 0.64 -17.40
C SER A 223 4.44 1.04 -16.05
N PRO A 224 5.66 1.62 -16.07
CA PRO A 224 6.31 2.17 -14.86
C PRO A 224 5.39 3.06 -14.01
N LEU A 225 4.61 3.94 -14.63
CA LEU A 225 3.69 4.83 -13.93
C LEU A 225 2.54 4.06 -13.27
N GLN A 226 1.96 3.08 -13.97
CA GLN A 226 0.93 2.19 -13.43
C GLN A 226 1.47 1.35 -12.24
N ALA A 227 2.70 0.85 -12.35
CA ALA A 227 3.37 0.09 -11.29
C ALA A 227 3.60 0.93 -10.02
N VAL A 228 4.01 2.19 -10.16
CA VAL A 228 4.15 3.15 -9.04
C VAL A 228 2.81 3.47 -8.37
N LEU A 229 1.73 3.58 -9.15
CA LEU A 229 0.39 3.81 -8.61
C LEU A 229 -0.15 2.57 -7.86
N VAL A 230 0.07 1.35 -8.37
CA VAL A 230 -0.26 0.11 -7.66
C VAL A 230 0.56 -0.01 -6.37
N ALA A 231 1.85 0.35 -6.40
CA ALA A 231 2.71 0.39 -5.21
C ALA A 231 2.17 1.35 -4.14
N TYR A 232 1.76 2.56 -4.52
CA TYR A 232 1.08 3.50 -3.63
C TYR A 232 -0.21 2.91 -3.05
N SER A 233 -1.07 2.36 -3.91
CA SER A 233 -2.36 1.79 -3.53
C SER A 233 -2.25 0.66 -2.52
N VAL A 234 -1.27 -0.24 -2.68
CA VAL A 234 -0.96 -1.31 -1.71
C VAL A 234 -0.41 -0.72 -0.41
N ALA A 235 0.53 0.22 -0.46
CA ALA A 235 1.19 0.79 0.72
C ALA A 235 0.29 1.74 1.55
N ALA A 236 -0.66 2.43 0.91
CA ALA A 236 -1.63 3.31 1.56
C ALA A 236 -2.91 2.58 2.01
N ASP A 237 -3.13 1.36 1.51
CA ASP A 237 -4.41 0.65 1.46
C ASP A 237 -5.55 1.50 0.86
N ASP A 238 -5.18 2.31 -0.14
CA ASP A 238 -6.06 3.21 -0.88
C ASP A 238 -6.57 2.48 -2.12
N HIS A 239 -7.89 2.31 -2.24
CA HIS A 239 -8.52 1.59 -3.34
C HIS A 239 -8.55 2.40 -4.64
N LEU A 240 -8.13 3.67 -4.61
CA LEU A 240 -8.16 4.62 -5.73
C LEU A 240 -9.58 4.96 -6.23
N ASP A 241 -10.59 4.52 -5.49
CA ASP A 241 -12.00 4.81 -5.69
C ASP A 241 -12.39 6.18 -5.11
N PHE A 242 -13.50 6.73 -5.59
CA PHE A 242 -14.01 8.08 -5.29
C PHE A 242 -13.10 9.22 -5.77
N SER A 243 -13.70 10.27 -6.31
CA SER A 243 -13.01 11.54 -6.60
C SER A 243 -12.50 12.21 -5.32
N GLN A 244 -11.49 13.08 -5.41
CA GLN A 244 -11.08 13.97 -4.32
C GLN A 244 -12.28 14.71 -3.74
N ARG A 245 -13.19 15.21 -4.59
CA ARG A 245 -14.40 15.92 -4.16
C ARG A 245 -15.32 15.06 -3.29
N GLU A 246 -15.40 13.76 -3.56
CA GLU A 246 -16.17 12.82 -2.75
C GLU A 246 -15.44 12.40 -1.49
N LEU A 247 -14.14 12.10 -1.59
CA LEU A 247 -13.30 11.87 -0.42
C LEU A 247 -13.43 13.01 0.57
N GLU A 248 -13.37 14.27 0.12
CA GLU A 248 -13.58 15.43 0.97
C GLU A 248 -14.95 15.42 1.68
N LYS A 249 -16.04 15.01 1.01
CA LYS A 249 -17.36 14.87 1.65
C LYS A 249 -17.35 13.76 2.70
N ILE A 250 -16.78 12.60 2.40
CA ILE A 250 -16.70 11.45 3.32
C ILE A 250 -15.85 11.82 4.53
N VAL A 251 -14.70 12.46 4.32
CA VAL A 251 -13.74 12.98 5.31
C VAL A 251 -14.32 14.08 6.20
N LYS A 252 -15.27 14.87 5.68
CA LYS A 252 -16.04 15.87 6.44
C LYS A 252 -17.26 15.27 7.15
N SER A 253 -17.67 14.04 6.83
CA SER A 253 -18.84 13.39 7.44
C SER A 253 -18.59 13.00 8.92
N PRO A 254 -19.59 13.12 9.83
CA PRO A 254 -19.44 12.72 11.24
C PRO A 254 -19.05 11.25 11.45
N ALA A 255 -19.41 10.36 10.51
CA ALA A 255 -19.06 8.95 10.57
C ALA A 255 -17.54 8.71 10.49
N SER A 256 -16.83 9.51 9.69
CA SER A 256 -15.35 9.41 9.55
C SER A 256 -14.59 9.84 10.82
N ILE A 257 -15.22 10.64 11.68
CA ILE A 257 -14.62 11.25 12.88
C ILE A 257 -14.61 10.26 14.08
N LYS A 258 -15.28 9.10 13.98
CA LYS A 258 -15.20 8.06 15.01
C LYS A 258 -13.84 7.36 14.97
N GLY A 259 -13.16 7.33 16.12
CA GLY A 259 -11.77 6.89 16.26
C GLY A 259 -10.78 7.97 15.78
N GLY A 260 -9.57 7.95 16.33
CA GLY A 260 -8.55 8.95 16.02
C GLY A 260 -7.16 8.50 16.48
N PRO A 261 -6.07 9.10 15.98
CA PRO A 261 -4.75 8.96 16.58
C PRO A 261 -4.79 9.36 18.07
N LYS A 262 -3.81 8.94 18.88
CA LYS A 262 -3.68 9.36 20.31
C LYS A 262 -3.42 10.89 20.48
N GLY A 263 -3.48 11.69 19.42
CA GLY A 263 -3.31 13.15 19.41
C GLY A 263 -4.30 13.85 18.48
N ARG A 264 -4.24 15.19 18.41
CA ARG A 264 -5.15 16.01 17.59
C ARG A 264 -5.12 15.55 16.11
N ILE A 265 -6.24 15.01 15.61
CA ILE A 265 -6.47 14.87 14.16
C ILE A 265 -6.30 16.26 13.54
N PRO A 266 -5.42 16.45 12.54
CA PRO A 266 -5.32 17.72 11.84
C PRO A 266 -6.70 18.15 11.33
N GLN A 267 -7.09 19.42 11.51
CA GLN A 267 -8.39 19.90 11.02
C GLN A 267 -8.52 19.72 9.49
N ASN A 268 -7.38 19.76 8.78
CA ASN A 268 -7.24 19.49 7.35
C ASN A 268 -6.77 18.04 7.06
N GLY A 269 -7.24 17.07 7.85
CA GLY A 269 -6.85 15.66 7.70
C GLY A 269 -7.27 15.09 6.35
N ARG A 270 -6.33 14.45 5.64
CA ARG A 270 -6.56 13.80 4.34
C ARG A 270 -7.33 12.48 4.48
N ALA A 271 -7.76 11.91 3.36
CA ALA A 271 -8.47 10.63 3.37
C ALA A 271 -7.57 9.47 3.81
N TYR A 272 -6.36 9.40 3.25
CA TYR A 272 -5.38 8.34 3.45
C TYR A 272 -4.05 8.88 4.00
N GLY A 273 -3.11 7.96 4.24
CA GLY A 273 -1.75 8.27 4.65
C GLY A 273 -1.59 8.54 6.14
N PRO A 274 -0.51 9.19 6.59
CA PRO A 274 -0.24 9.37 8.01
C PRO A 274 -1.29 10.30 8.62
N PHE A 275 -1.93 9.84 9.70
CA PHE A 275 -3.08 10.50 10.33
C PHE A 275 -4.32 10.63 9.41
N GLY A 276 -4.45 9.73 8.42
CA GLY A 276 -5.58 9.68 7.48
C GLY A 276 -6.93 9.44 8.17
N ARG A 277 -7.97 10.15 7.71
CA ARG A 277 -9.30 10.14 8.34
C ARG A 277 -10.14 8.92 7.96
N LEU A 278 -10.09 8.47 6.71
CA LEU A 278 -10.78 7.24 6.28
C LEU A 278 -9.97 6.03 6.71
N PHE A 279 -8.69 6.01 6.33
CA PHE A 279 -7.75 5.00 6.77
C PHE A 279 -6.37 5.62 6.99
N SER A 280 -5.71 5.27 8.10
CA SER A 280 -4.42 5.84 8.46
C SER A 280 -3.30 4.82 8.30
N THR A 281 -2.28 5.17 7.52
CA THR A 281 -1.13 4.33 7.22
C THR A 281 0.18 5.11 7.34
N PRO A 282 1.27 4.49 7.82
CA PRO A 282 2.60 5.10 7.84
C PRO A 282 3.26 5.06 6.45
N VAL A 283 2.49 5.31 5.40
CA VAL A 283 2.90 5.17 3.99
C VAL A 283 4.07 6.08 3.63
N ASN A 284 4.31 7.18 4.37
CA ASN A 284 5.51 8.01 4.23
C ASN A 284 6.83 7.26 4.54
N LEU A 285 6.79 6.17 5.30
CA LEU A 285 7.95 5.30 5.49
C LEU A 285 8.32 4.55 4.21
N LEU A 286 7.34 4.19 3.38
CA LEU A 286 7.52 3.41 2.14
C LEU A 286 7.54 4.29 0.89
N PHE A 287 6.90 5.45 0.92
CA PHE A 287 6.68 6.32 -0.23
C PHE A 287 7.34 7.70 0.00
N ASN A 288 8.67 7.67 0.15
CA ASN A 288 9.55 8.84 0.23
C ASN A 288 10.60 8.80 -0.89
N LYS A 289 11.28 9.92 -1.15
CA LYS A 289 12.27 10.06 -2.24
C LYS A 289 13.30 8.92 -2.31
N LYS A 290 13.85 8.46 -1.18
CA LYS A 290 14.80 7.34 -1.15
C LYS A 290 14.13 6.03 -1.56
N THR A 291 13.00 5.70 -0.93
CA THR A 291 12.36 4.40 -1.08
C THR A 291 11.71 4.24 -2.47
N VAL A 292 11.09 5.30 -2.99
CA VAL A 292 10.56 5.34 -4.36
C VAL A 292 11.71 5.30 -5.39
N GLY A 293 12.82 6.00 -5.14
CA GLY A 293 14.02 5.88 -5.97
C GLY A 293 14.53 4.45 -6.07
N GLY A 294 14.66 3.76 -4.93
CA GLY A 294 15.04 2.35 -4.85
C GLY A 294 14.03 1.37 -5.47
N LEU A 295 12.74 1.73 -5.52
CA LEU A 295 11.73 0.97 -6.27
C LEU A 295 11.95 1.15 -7.78
N LEU A 296 12.13 2.38 -8.26
CA LEU A 296 12.41 2.67 -9.68
C LEU A 296 13.70 1.97 -10.15
N ASP A 297 14.76 1.95 -9.33
CA ASP A 297 16.01 1.21 -9.60
C ASP A 297 15.77 -0.29 -9.86
N ARG A 298 14.77 -0.88 -9.21
CA ARG A 298 14.43 -2.31 -9.32
C ARG A 298 13.49 -2.58 -10.50
N LEU A 299 12.56 -1.66 -10.78
CA LEU A 299 11.69 -1.75 -11.95
C LEU A 299 12.47 -1.59 -13.26
N GLU A 300 13.42 -0.65 -13.31
CA GLU A 300 14.29 -0.43 -14.48
C GLU A 300 15.18 -1.64 -14.79
N LYS A 301 15.69 -2.33 -13.77
CA LYS A 301 16.47 -3.58 -13.90
C LYS A 301 15.64 -4.84 -14.10
N GLY A 302 14.32 -4.77 -13.86
CA GLY A 302 13.41 -5.91 -13.98
C GLY A 302 12.76 -6.02 -15.36
N GLY A 303 12.61 -4.90 -16.08
CA GLY A 303 12.04 -4.81 -17.43
C GLY A 303 13.07 -4.78 -18.57
N SER A 304 14.30 -5.26 -18.32
CA SER A 304 15.45 -5.28 -19.23
C SER A 304 15.95 -6.70 -19.50
#